data_AF-A0A7Y5V0B2-F1
#
_entry.id   AF-A0A7Y5V0B2-F1
#
_cell.length_a   1.000
_cell.length_b   1.000
_cell.length_c   1.000
_cell.angle_alpha   90.00
_cell.angle_beta   90.00
_cell.angle_gamma   90.00
#
_symmetry.space_group_name_H-M   'P 1'
#
loop_
_entity.id
_entity.type
_entity.pdbx_description
1 polymer ?
#
loop_
_entity_poly.entity_id
_entity_poly.type
_entity_poly.pdbx_seq_one_letter_code
_entity_poly.pdbx_strand_id
1 'polypeptide(L)'
;MTKSITRRDFLRSGAMLGAGAGLSRVRFLPRRQETPQMPPTIPFEVTGSILHVHDPVIVRGEDAYYLFSTGANIPVRRSVDLIDWEMAFTPSVQRRLPDWAREAIPGAGDIWAPDVSYFNGKYHLYYSVSTFGSNRSAIGLTTNTTLDAASDAFEWVDQGMVVESQRSFNYNCIDPNLVLDADGAPWLAFGSFWTGIKMRRIDIATGKPSTEDDQLYSLAQRFVEAGSVEAAFIIRREGFYYLFVSFDFCCRGVDSTYRVMVGRSEAVTGPYVDHDGVEMLRGGGTQITFPTERWKGPGHCSILQENGIDYLVYHAYDAELRGTPTLRIDILRWDADGWPSIMQA
;
A
#
# COMPACT_ATOMS: atom_id res chain seq x y z
N MET A 1 -35.52 25.34 13.17
CA MET A 1 -34.27 26.08 13.50
C MET A 1 -33.52 25.25 14.51
N THR A 2 -32.69 24.35 14.01
CA THR A 2 -32.10 23.23 14.75
C THR A 2 -30.60 23.50 14.76
N LYS A 3 -30.07 23.95 15.90
CA LYS A 3 -28.64 24.24 16.05
C LYS A 3 -27.91 22.96 16.46
N SER A 4 -26.87 22.66 15.69
CA SER A 4 -25.94 21.54 15.86
C SER A 4 -25.13 21.67 17.14
N ILE A 5 -24.82 20.52 17.74
CA ILE A 5 -23.84 20.35 18.81
C ILE A 5 -22.59 19.76 18.14
N THR A 6 -21.49 20.50 18.16
CA THR A 6 -20.19 20.10 17.61
C THR A 6 -19.35 19.40 18.67
N ARG A 7 -18.64 18.32 18.27
CA ARG A 7 -17.69 17.54 19.07
C ARG A 7 -16.42 18.35 19.35
N ARG A 8 -16.40 19.10 20.45
CA ARG A 8 -15.18 19.47 21.17
C ARG A 8 -15.57 19.56 22.64
N ASP A 9 -14.97 18.68 23.46
CA ASP A 9 -14.85 18.72 24.92
C ASP A 9 -15.06 17.33 25.53
N PHE A 10 -14.03 16.49 25.45
CA PHE A 10 -13.93 15.35 26.35
C PHE A 10 -12.48 15.15 26.77
N LEU A 11 -12.00 16.04 27.63
CA LEU A 11 -10.86 15.84 28.53
C LEU A 11 -10.82 17.02 29.50
N ARG A 12 -11.47 16.90 30.65
CA ARG A 12 -11.09 17.57 31.90
C ARG A 12 -11.90 17.05 33.09
N SER A 13 -11.15 16.54 34.06
CA SER A 13 -11.49 16.52 35.48
C SER A 13 -12.51 15.47 35.96
N GLY A 14 -12.00 14.28 36.29
CA GLY A 14 -12.66 13.34 37.20
C GLY A 14 -11.77 13.06 38.41
N ALA A 15 -11.74 14.00 39.36
CA ALA A 15 -11.23 13.75 40.70
C ALA A 15 -12.42 13.64 41.65
N MET A 16 -12.65 12.45 42.21
CA MET A 16 -13.37 12.32 43.47
C MET A 16 -12.76 11.21 44.34
N LEU A 17 -12.64 11.55 45.61
CA LEU A 17 -12.14 10.73 46.71
C LEU A 17 -13.04 9.53 46.99
N GLY A 18 -12.41 8.39 47.27
CA GLY A 18 -13.03 7.22 47.89
C GLY A 18 -11.97 6.45 48.69
N ALA A 19 -12.18 6.32 49.99
CA ALA A 19 -11.22 5.79 50.95
C ALA A 19 -11.20 4.25 51.02
N GLY A 20 -9.99 3.69 51.15
CA GLY A 20 -9.67 2.58 52.07
C GLY A 20 -9.90 1.14 51.60
N ALA A 21 -8.82 0.47 51.17
CA ALA A 21 -8.24 -0.72 51.83
C ALA A 21 -7.28 -1.49 50.87
N GLY A 22 -6.09 -1.85 51.37
CA GLY A 22 -5.26 -2.94 50.80
C GLY A 22 -4.18 -2.58 49.78
N LEU A 23 -3.14 -1.83 50.18
CA LEU A 23 -1.95 -1.62 49.34
C LEU A 23 -0.93 -2.76 49.52
N SER A 24 -1.07 -3.82 48.73
CA SER A 24 0.07 -4.66 48.34
C SER A 24 0.94 -3.86 47.39
N ARG A 25 2.16 -3.50 47.82
CA ARG A 25 3.13 -2.78 46.99
C ARG A 25 3.62 -3.68 45.86
N VAL A 26 2.90 -3.70 44.74
CA VAL A 26 3.44 -4.16 43.45
C VAL A 26 4.47 -3.10 43.03
N ARG A 27 5.76 -3.44 43.14
CA ARG A 27 6.83 -2.67 42.50
C ARG A 27 6.67 -2.85 41.00
N PHE A 28 6.03 -1.90 40.32
CA PHE A 28 6.20 -1.75 38.89
C PHE A 28 7.65 -1.32 38.67
N LEU A 29 8.48 -2.26 38.23
CA LEU A 29 9.75 -1.91 37.59
C LEU A 29 9.38 -1.03 36.39
N PRO A 30 9.97 0.15 36.22
CA PRO A 30 9.77 0.91 35.00
C PRO A 30 10.20 0.02 33.83
N ARG A 31 9.28 -0.23 32.90
CA ARG A 31 9.59 -0.85 31.61
C ARG A 31 10.72 -0.02 31.03
N ARG A 32 11.86 -0.67 30.75
CA ARG A 32 12.98 -0.04 30.05
C ARG A 32 12.38 0.51 28.74
N GLN A 33 12.22 1.82 28.64
CA GLN A 33 12.04 2.46 27.35
C GLN A 33 13.35 2.17 26.63
N GLU A 34 13.33 1.19 25.75
CA GLU A 34 14.37 1.10 24.74
C GLU A 34 14.29 2.39 23.95
N THR A 35 15.34 3.19 24.06
CA THR A 35 15.55 4.35 23.21
C THR A 35 15.35 3.89 21.76
N PRO A 36 14.56 4.60 20.93
CA PRO A 36 14.44 4.27 19.52
C PRO A 36 15.85 4.10 18.95
N GLN A 37 16.15 2.89 18.46
CA GLN A 37 17.40 2.61 17.79
C GLN A 37 17.53 3.62 16.64
N MET A 38 18.71 4.26 16.54
CA MET A 38 19.07 5.08 15.40
C MET A 38 18.70 4.35 14.10
N PRO A 39 18.21 5.05 13.06
CA PRO A 39 17.94 4.41 11.78
C PRO A 39 19.20 3.67 11.30
N PRO A 40 19.07 2.44 10.76
CA PRO A 40 20.21 1.66 10.33
C PRO A 40 21.07 2.46 9.35
N THR A 41 22.38 2.35 9.52
CA THR A 41 23.37 2.96 8.64
C THR A 41 23.20 2.42 7.22
N ILE A 42 23.09 3.31 6.24
CA ILE A 42 23.08 2.97 4.81
C ILE A 42 24.41 2.25 4.47
N PRO A 43 24.40 1.12 3.75
CA PRO A 43 23.28 0.55 2.98
C PRO A 43 22.23 -0.21 3.81
N PHE A 44 20.96 0.03 3.48
CA PHE A 44 19.80 -0.69 4.01
C PHE A 44 19.65 -2.03 3.26
N GLU A 45 20.42 -3.04 3.65
CA GLU A 45 20.37 -4.37 3.02
C GLU A 45 19.38 -5.27 3.75
N VAL A 46 18.27 -5.62 3.09
CA VAL A 46 17.27 -6.56 3.61
C VAL A 46 17.74 -8.02 3.46
N THR A 47 17.41 -8.87 4.41
CA THR A 47 17.80 -10.29 4.48
C THR A 47 16.62 -11.22 4.81
N GLY A 48 16.87 -12.53 4.75
CA GLY A 48 15.88 -13.54 5.08
C GLY A 48 14.97 -13.89 3.90
N SER A 49 13.66 -13.91 4.13
CA SER A 49 12.61 -14.35 3.20
C SER A 49 12.30 -13.28 2.14
N ILE A 50 13.30 -12.79 1.42
CA ILE A 50 13.18 -11.64 0.51
C ILE A 50 12.96 -12.02 -0.96
N LEU A 51 13.17 -13.29 -1.30
CA LEU A 51 12.98 -13.80 -2.67
C LEU A 51 11.49 -14.06 -2.95
N HIS A 52 11.15 -14.00 -4.24
CA HIS A 52 9.77 -14.18 -4.72
C HIS A 52 8.80 -13.20 -4.05
N VAL A 53 9.24 -11.96 -3.89
CA VAL A 53 8.40 -10.82 -3.47
C VAL A 53 8.10 -10.01 -4.72
N HIS A 54 6.84 -10.04 -5.14
CA HIS A 54 6.33 -9.25 -6.26
C HIS A 54 5.15 -8.43 -5.73
N ASP A 55 5.06 -7.16 -6.11
CA ASP A 55 4.01 -6.22 -5.68
C ASP A 55 3.84 -6.13 -4.15
N PRO A 56 4.88 -5.71 -3.40
CA PRO A 56 4.81 -5.66 -1.94
C PRO A 56 4.03 -4.45 -1.41
N VAL A 57 3.16 -4.70 -0.43
CA VAL A 57 2.63 -3.67 0.47
C VAL A 57 3.04 -3.97 1.91
N ILE A 58 3.32 -2.93 2.69
CA ILE A 58 3.78 -3.03 4.08
C ILE A 58 2.84 -2.28 5.04
N VAL A 59 2.65 -2.82 6.24
CA VAL A 59 1.96 -2.13 7.34
C VAL A 59 2.64 -2.42 8.68
N ARG A 60 2.61 -1.44 9.58
CA ARG A 60 3.03 -1.63 10.96
C ARG A 60 1.90 -2.31 11.75
N GLY A 61 2.17 -3.51 12.27
CA GLY A 61 1.37 -4.19 13.28
C GLY A 61 1.76 -3.76 14.70
N GLU A 62 1.15 -4.39 15.71
CA GLU A 62 1.42 -4.04 17.12
C GLU A 62 2.89 -4.29 17.52
N ASP A 63 3.47 -5.40 17.06
CA ASP A 63 4.79 -5.88 17.46
C ASP A 63 5.82 -5.85 16.32
N ALA A 64 5.37 -5.91 15.07
CA ALA A 64 6.21 -6.11 13.90
C ALA A 64 5.69 -5.38 12.65
N TYR A 65 6.48 -5.39 11.59
CA TYR A 65 6.10 -5.04 10.24
C TYR A 65 5.59 -6.27 9.52
N TYR A 66 4.51 -6.10 8.75
CA TYR A 66 3.92 -7.15 7.94
C TYR A 66 3.93 -6.71 6.49
N LEU A 67 4.41 -7.60 5.62
CA LEU A 67 4.48 -7.38 4.18
C LEU A 67 3.64 -8.42 3.45
N PHE A 68 2.72 -7.94 2.62
CA PHE A 68 1.84 -8.74 1.78
C PHE A 68 2.32 -8.61 0.34
N SER A 69 2.28 -9.69 -0.45
CA SER A 69 2.75 -9.66 -1.83
C SER A 69 1.84 -10.46 -2.76
N THR A 70 2.00 -10.26 -4.06
CA THR A 70 1.44 -11.14 -5.10
C THR A 70 1.88 -12.59 -4.87
N GLY A 71 0.98 -13.52 -5.14
CA GLY A 71 1.25 -14.95 -5.17
C GLY A 71 0.09 -15.78 -4.65
N ALA A 72 0.31 -17.09 -4.57
CA ALA A 72 -0.68 -18.03 -4.06
C ALA A 72 -1.20 -17.57 -2.69
N ASN A 73 -2.49 -17.24 -2.65
CA ASN A 73 -3.21 -16.86 -1.44
C ASN A 73 -2.70 -15.62 -0.68
N ILE A 74 -1.91 -14.74 -1.33
CA ILE A 74 -1.31 -13.52 -0.76
C ILE A 74 -0.27 -13.83 0.35
N PRO A 75 0.95 -14.25 -0.01
CA PRO A 75 2.02 -14.53 0.95
C PRO A 75 2.26 -13.36 1.92
N VAL A 76 2.47 -13.69 3.19
CA VAL A 76 2.72 -12.69 4.25
C VAL A 76 4.08 -12.93 4.89
N ARG A 77 4.87 -11.87 4.96
CA ARG A 77 6.18 -11.85 5.61
C ARG A 77 6.13 -10.91 6.81
N ARG A 78 6.98 -11.18 7.80
CA ARG A 78 7.09 -10.43 9.05
C ARG A 78 8.54 -10.04 9.29
N SER A 79 8.75 -8.85 9.83
CA SER A 79 10.05 -8.39 10.32
C SER A 79 9.85 -7.48 11.53
N VAL A 80 10.75 -7.52 12.52
CA VAL A 80 10.68 -6.61 13.68
C VAL A 80 11.53 -5.36 13.49
N ASP A 81 12.41 -5.35 12.49
CA ASP A 81 13.46 -4.35 12.29
C ASP A 81 13.57 -3.80 10.85
N LEU A 82 12.66 -4.23 9.96
CA LEU A 82 12.64 -3.97 8.50
C LEU A 82 13.81 -4.61 7.72
N ILE A 83 14.73 -5.29 8.39
CA ILE A 83 15.96 -5.84 7.81
C ILE A 83 15.80 -7.33 7.59
N ASP A 84 15.57 -8.09 8.65
CA ASP A 84 15.46 -9.55 8.55
C ASP A 84 13.99 -9.98 8.46
N TRP A 85 13.66 -10.69 7.39
CA TRP A 85 12.29 -11.08 7.06
C TRP A 85 12.08 -12.59 7.20
N GLU A 86 10.96 -12.98 7.79
CA GLU A 86 10.50 -14.37 7.87
C GLU A 86 9.09 -14.50 7.28
N MET A 87 8.68 -15.73 6.95
CA MET A 87 7.27 -15.98 6.62
C MET A 87 6.42 -15.83 7.90
N ALA A 88 5.38 -14.99 7.84
CA ALA A 88 4.59 -14.65 9.03
C ALA A 88 3.71 -15.82 9.48
N PHE A 89 3.01 -16.46 8.54
CA PHE A 89 2.11 -17.60 8.81
C PHE A 89 1.78 -18.38 7.53
N THR A 90 1.33 -19.62 7.69
CA THR A 90 0.83 -20.48 6.60
C THR A 90 -0.44 -21.23 7.03
N PRO A 91 -1.44 -21.44 6.14
CA PRO A 91 -1.55 -20.89 4.78
C PRO A 91 -1.78 -19.37 4.80
N SER A 92 -1.46 -18.71 3.68
CA SER A 92 -1.54 -17.26 3.49
C SER A 92 -2.95 -16.67 3.72
N VAL A 93 -3.14 -15.35 3.53
CA VAL A 93 -4.37 -14.60 3.85
C VAL A 93 -5.67 -15.32 3.45
N GLN A 94 -5.71 -15.92 2.26
CA GLN A 94 -6.86 -16.70 1.80
C GLN A 94 -6.52 -18.19 1.72
N ARG A 95 -7.51 -19.09 1.83
CA ARG A 95 -7.26 -20.53 1.58
C ARG A 95 -7.37 -20.89 0.10
N ARG A 96 -8.24 -20.17 -0.60
CA ARG A 96 -8.55 -20.30 -2.04
C ARG A 96 -9.16 -18.97 -2.49
N LEU A 97 -9.18 -18.73 -3.80
CA LEU A 97 -10.01 -17.67 -4.38
C LEU A 97 -11.48 -17.82 -3.90
N PRO A 98 -12.17 -16.72 -3.55
CA PRO A 98 -13.59 -16.73 -3.26
C PRO A 98 -14.41 -17.18 -4.47
N ASP A 99 -15.61 -17.71 -4.22
CA ASP A 99 -16.48 -18.23 -5.30
C ASP A 99 -16.88 -17.12 -6.28
N TRP A 100 -17.23 -15.94 -5.76
CA TRP A 100 -17.54 -14.76 -6.57
C TRP A 100 -16.38 -14.39 -7.49
N ALA A 101 -15.13 -14.52 -7.03
CA ALA A 101 -13.95 -14.11 -7.78
C ALA A 101 -13.68 -15.05 -8.96
N ARG A 102 -13.90 -16.36 -8.77
CA ARG A 102 -13.76 -17.35 -9.85
C ARG A 102 -14.84 -17.23 -10.91
N GLU A 103 -16.07 -16.92 -10.48
CA GLU A 103 -17.18 -16.67 -11.40
C GLU A 103 -16.95 -15.36 -12.18
N ALA A 104 -16.59 -14.30 -11.45
CA ALA A 104 -16.27 -13.00 -12.03
C ALA A 104 -15.09 -13.09 -12.98
N ILE A 105 -14.04 -13.87 -12.68
CA ILE A 105 -12.81 -13.96 -13.49
C ILE A 105 -12.40 -15.43 -13.73
N PRO A 106 -13.03 -16.14 -14.69
CA PRO A 106 -12.64 -17.50 -15.02
C PRO A 106 -11.20 -17.57 -15.51
N GLY A 107 -10.43 -18.51 -14.96
CA GLY A 107 -9.01 -18.69 -15.26
C GLY A 107 -8.07 -17.88 -14.36
N ALA A 108 -8.59 -17.05 -13.44
CA ALA A 108 -7.76 -16.44 -12.40
C ALA A 108 -7.11 -17.51 -11.52
N GLY A 109 -5.81 -17.37 -11.29
CA GLY A 109 -5.00 -18.24 -10.44
C GLY A 109 -4.55 -17.51 -9.19
N ASP A 110 -3.33 -16.96 -9.24
CA ASP A 110 -2.77 -16.16 -8.13
C ASP A 110 -3.55 -14.85 -7.91
N ILE A 111 -3.47 -14.35 -6.68
CA ILE A 111 -4.00 -13.04 -6.28
C ILE A 111 -2.85 -12.04 -6.34
N TRP A 112 -3.12 -10.85 -6.89
CA TRP A 112 -2.07 -9.87 -7.19
C TRP A 112 -2.25 -8.58 -6.41
N ALA A 113 -1.13 -7.87 -6.22
CA ALA A 113 -1.05 -6.49 -5.77
C ALA A 113 -1.98 -6.20 -4.58
N PRO A 114 -1.75 -6.84 -3.43
CA PRO A 114 -2.50 -6.51 -2.23
C PRO A 114 -2.18 -5.07 -1.80
N ASP A 115 -3.16 -4.38 -1.23
CA ASP A 115 -2.98 -3.14 -0.48
C ASP A 115 -3.63 -3.28 0.89
N VAL A 116 -2.99 -2.77 1.94
CA VAL A 116 -3.48 -2.90 3.31
C VAL A 116 -3.50 -1.56 4.01
N SER A 117 -4.63 -1.26 4.62
CA SER A 117 -4.82 -0.06 5.45
C SER A 117 -5.54 -0.41 6.76
N TYR A 118 -5.18 0.25 7.85
CA TYR A 118 -5.82 0.05 9.14
C TYR A 118 -6.72 1.24 9.49
N PHE A 119 -8.03 1.00 9.62
CA PHE A 119 -9.01 1.99 10.06
C PHE A 119 -10.21 1.28 10.69
N ASN A 120 -11.00 2.00 11.50
CA ASN A 120 -12.18 1.45 12.20
C ASN A 120 -11.93 0.12 12.95
N GLY A 121 -10.72 -0.03 13.50
CA GLY A 121 -10.34 -1.22 14.27
C GLY A 121 -10.05 -2.47 13.44
N LYS A 122 -9.90 -2.34 12.11
CA LYS A 122 -9.67 -3.47 11.21
C LYS A 122 -8.58 -3.16 10.18
N TYR A 123 -7.83 -4.19 9.83
CA TYR A 123 -7.04 -4.23 8.61
C TYR A 123 -7.99 -4.50 7.44
N HIS A 124 -7.95 -3.62 6.44
CA HIS A 124 -8.67 -3.74 5.19
C HIS A 124 -7.64 -4.07 4.13
N LEU A 125 -7.69 -5.30 3.60
CA LEU A 125 -6.76 -5.77 2.59
C LEU A 125 -7.50 -5.90 1.25
N TYR A 126 -7.23 -4.95 0.37
CA TYR A 126 -7.69 -4.97 -1.01
C TYR A 126 -6.75 -5.85 -1.84
N TYR A 127 -7.27 -6.47 -2.90
CA TYR A 127 -6.46 -7.35 -3.75
C TYR A 127 -7.05 -7.48 -5.15
N SER A 128 -6.20 -7.86 -6.10
CA SER A 128 -6.56 -7.98 -7.52
C SER A 128 -6.83 -9.41 -7.94
N VAL A 129 -7.86 -9.60 -8.77
CA VAL A 129 -8.20 -10.87 -9.43
C VAL A 129 -8.25 -10.62 -10.93
N SER A 130 -7.38 -11.26 -11.70
CA SER A 130 -7.23 -10.99 -13.13
C SER A 130 -6.54 -12.16 -13.87
N THR A 131 -6.32 -11.99 -15.17
CA THR A 131 -5.49 -12.83 -16.04
C THR A 131 -4.56 -11.94 -16.87
N PHE A 132 -3.31 -12.38 -17.06
CA PHE A 132 -2.25 -11.50 -17.56
C PHE A 132 -2.58 -10.95 -18.95
N GLY A 133 -2.41 -9.64 -19.15
CA GLY A 133 -2.74 -8.96 -20.40
C GLY A 133 -4.24 -8.74 -20.67
N SER A 134 -5.12 -8.98 -19.69
CA SER A 134 -6.56 -8.69 -19.78
C SER A 134 -6.99 -7.62 -18.78
N ASN A 135 -8.02 -6.85 -19.14
CA ASN A 135 -8.75 -5.95 -18.23
C ASN A 135 -10.12 -6.49 -17.80
N ARG A 136 -10.39 -7.78 -17.99
CA ARG A 136 -11.52 -8.41 -17.30
C ARG A 136 -11.04 -8.79 -15.90
N SER A 137 -11.22 -7.86 -14.97
CA SER A 137 -10.52 -7.86 -13.69
C SER A 137 -11.42 -7.33 -12.58
N ALA A 138 -11.13 -7.72 -11.35
CA ALA A 138 -11.88 -7.27 -10.19
C ALA A 138 -10.95 -7.02 -9.00
N ILE A 139 -11.29 -6.02 -8.21
CA ILE A 139 -10.68 -5.77 -6.90
C ILE A 139 -11.61 -6.34 -5.84
N GLY A 140 -11.08 -7.20 -4.97
CA GLY A 140 -11.77 -7.72 -3.79
C GLY A 140 -11.31 -7.01 -2.52
N LEU A 141 -12.02 -7.26 -1.42
CA LEU A 141 -11.65 -6.80 -0.08
C LEU A 141 -11.79 -7.96 0.90
N THR A 142 -10.79 -8.16 1.76
CA THR A 142 -10.89 -9.00 2.95
C THR A 142 -10.48 -8.19 4.18
N THR A 143 -11.06 -8.49 5.34
CA THR A 143 -10.76 -7.77 6.58
C THR A 143 -10.36 -8.69 7.71
N ASN A 144 -9.47 -8.22 8.58
CA ASN A 144 -9.11 -8.89 9.83
C ASN A 144 -8.97 -7.86 10.95
N THR A 145 -9.14 -8.26 12.20
CA THR A 145 -8.99 -7.37 13.36
C THR A 145 -7.57 -7.35 13.91
N THR A 146 -6.78 -8.37 13.59
CA THR A 146 -5.39 -8.52 14.07
C THR A 146 -4.50 -9.15 12.99
N LEU A 147 -3.20 -8.89 13.06
CA LEU A 147 -2.17 -9.57 12.27
C LEU A 147 -1.41 -10.64 13.06
N ASP A 148 -1.69 -10.77 14.36
CA ASP A 148 -1.14 -11.84 15.20
C ASP A 148 -1.89 -13.15 14.91
N ALA A 149 -1.24 -14.06 14.18
CA ALA A 149 -1.78 -15.36 13.81
C ALA A 149 -2.00 -16.30 15.01
N ALA A 150 -1.45 -16.00 16.20
CA ALA A 150 -1.69 -16.76 17.42
C ALA A 150 -2.95 -16.30 18.17
N SER A 151 -3.55 -15.18 17.80
CA SER A 151 -4.75 -14.65 18.43
C SER A 151 -6.00 -15.44 18.03
N ASP A 152 -6.88 -15.72 19.00
CA ASP A 152 -8.20 -16.31 18.75
C ASP A 152 -9.10 -15.44 17.85
N ALA A 153 -8.78 -14.14 17.73
CA ALA A 153 -9.49 -13.20 16.87
C ALA A 153 -8.93 -13.15 15.43
N PHE A 154 -7.88 -13.91 15.13
CA PHE A 154 -7.25 -13.90 13.81
C PHE A 154 -8.12 -14.62 12.77
N GLU A 155 -8.80 -13.83 11.95
CA GLU A 155 -9.62 -14.33 10.85
C GLU A 155 -9.71 -13.31 9.72
N TRP A 156 -9.28 -13.71 8.52
CA TRP A 156 -9.51 -12.95 7.30
C TRP A 156 -10.89 -13.25 6.73
N VAL A 157 -11.79 -12.27 6.81
CA VAL A 157 -13.18 -12.37 6.36
C VAL A 157 -13.34 -11.68 5.01
N ASP A 158 -13.66 -12.46 3.97
CA ASP A 158 -13.99 -11.94 2.63
C ASP A 158 -15.20 -10.99 2.70
N GLN A 159 -15.02 -9.79 2.17
CA GLN A 159 -16.05 -8.76 2.05
C GLN A 159 -16.57 -8.65 0.60
N GLY A 160 -16.15 -9.53 -0.30
CA GLY A 160 -16.63 -9.56 -1.68
C GLY A 160 -15.94 -8.57 -2.63
N MET A 161 -16.51 -8.45 -3.82
CA MET A 161 -16.06 -7.52 -4.87
C MET A 161 -16.19 -6.05 -4.44
N VAL A 162 -15.25 -5.21 -4.86
CA VAL A 162 -15.20 -3.76 -4.62
C VAL A 162 -15.50 -3.01 -5.92
N VAL A 163 -14.71 -3.25 -6.95
CA VAL A 163 -14.87 -2.70 -8.30
C VAL A 163 -14.47 -3.75 -9.34
N GLU A 164 -15.03 -3.68 -10.54
CA GLU A 164 -14.66 -4.53 -11.66
C GLU A 164 -14.46 -3.73 -12.95
N SER A 165 -13.72 -4.32 -13.87
CA SER A 165 -13.62 -3.90 -15.26
C SER A 165 -13.96 -5.06 -16.18
N GLN A 166 -14.61 -4.74 -17.29
CA GLN A 166 -14.92 -5.70 -18.35
C GLN A 166 -14.09 -5.38 -19.60
N ARG A 167 -14.02 -6.32 -20.55
CA ARG A 167 -13.23 -6.14 -21.79
C ARG A 167 -13.60 -4.89 -22.60
N SER A 168 -14.83 -4.41 -22.46
CA SER A 168 -15.34 -3.20 -23.11
C SER A 168 -14.87 -1.90 -22.45
N PHE A 169 -14.32 -1.96 -21.24
CA PHE A 169 -13.86 -0.77 -20.53
C PHE A 169 -12.49 -0.34 -21.05
N ASN A 170 -12.18 0.95 -20.89
CA ASN A 170 -10.90 1.54 -21.26
C ASN A 170 -9.96 1.74 -20.05
N TYR A 171 -10.14 0.96 -19.00
CA TYR A 171 -9.28 0.92 -17.80
C TYR A 171 -9.29 -0.51 -17.23
N ASN A 172 -8.42 -0.76 -16.27
CA ASN A 172 -8.26 -2.06 -15.64
C ASN A 172 -8.43 -1.95 -14.12
N CYS A 173 -9.28 -2.79 -13.53
CA CYS A 173 -9.53 -2.82 -12.08
C CYS A 173 -8.58 -3.81 -11.39
N ILE A 174 -7.30 -3.44 -11.30
CA ILE A 174 -6.25 -4.09 -10.51
C ILE A 174 -5.38 -3.01 -9.84
N ASP A 175 -4.44 -3.44 -8.99
CA ASP A 175 -3.47 -2.60 -8.27
C ASP A 175 -4.13 -1.55 -7.36
N PRO A 176 -4.99 -1.99 -6.40
CA PRO A 176 -5.60 -1.08 -5.44
C PRO A 176 -4.57 -0.35 -4.59
N ASN A 177 -4.89 0.89 -4.20
CA ASN A 177 -4.30 1.55 -3.05
C ASN A 177 -5.33 2.46 -2.37
N LEU A 178 -5.53 2.28 -1.06
CA LEU A 178 -6.41 3.11 -0.27
C LEU A 178 -5.64 4.28 0.35
N VAL A 179 -6.19 5.49 0.25
CA VAL A 179 -5.70 6.70 0.92
C VAL A 179 -6.85 7.45 1.57
N LEU A 180 -6.58 8.11 2.70
CA LEU A 180 -7.54 9.03 3.31
C LEU A 180 -7.31 10.46 2.82
N ASP A 181 -8.38 11.17 2.51
CA ASP A 181 -8.30 12.59 2.19
C ASP A 181 -8.13 13.47 3.44
N ALA A 182 -8.22 14.79 3.25
CA ALA A 182 -7.97 15.75 4.31
C ALA A 182 -9.01 15.72 5.43
N ASP A 183 -10.22 15.29 5.09
CA ASP A 183 -11.36 15.17 5.98
C ASP A 183 -11.52 13.75 6.54
N GLY A 184 -10.65 12.82 6.12
CA GLY A 184 -10.62 11.43 6.55
C GLY A 184 -11.54 10.51 5.74
N ALA A 185 -12.07 10.96 4.60
CA ALA A 185 -12.82 10.08 3.72
C ALA A 185 -11.85 9.18 2.92
N PRO A 186 -12.16 7.88 2.76
CA PRO A 186 -11.29 6.98 2.03
C PRO A 186 -11.50 7.06 0.52
N TRP A 187 -10.41 6.91 -0.22
CA TRP A 187 -10.35 6.92 -1.67
C TRP A 187 -9.50 5.74 -2.14
N LEU A 188 -9.96 5.03 -3.16
CA LEU A 188 -9.25 3.89 -3.74
C LEU A 188 -8.70 4.29 -5.10
N ALA A 189 -7.38 4.45 -5.18
CA ALA A 189 -6.65 4.49 -6.45
C ALA A 189 -6.48 3.07 -6.99
N PHE A 190 -6.49 2.92 -8.31
CA PHE A 190 -6.24 1.64 -8.98
C PHE A 190 -5.93 1.87 -10.46
N GLY A 191 -5.41 0.86 -11.15
CA GLY A 191 -5.24 0.92 -12.60
C GLY A 191 -3.92 0.36 -13.08
N SER A 192 -3.95 -0.19 -14.29
CA SER A 192 -2.78 -0.70 -14.99
C SER A 192 -3.03 -0.62 -16.49
N PHE A 193 -2.14 0.03 -17.25
CA PHE A 193 -2.25 0.27 -18.70
C PHE A 193 -3.55 1.01 -19.11
N TRP A 194 -4.06 0.79 -20.33
CA TRP A 194 -5.24 1.45 -20.91
C TRP A 194 -5.23 2.98 -20.70
N THR A 195 -6.30 3.57 -20.13
CA THR A 195 -6.36 5.01 -19.82
C THR A 195 -5.73 5.37 -18.47
N GLY A 196 -4.92 4.47 -17.92
CA GLY A 196 -4.07 4.68 -16.75
C GLY A 196 -4.78 4.60 -15.40
N ILE A 197 -4.27 5.37 -14.45
CA ILE A 197 -4.66 5.33 -13.05
C ILE A 197 -6.01 6.02 -12.86
N LYS A 198 -6.89 5.32 -12.14
CA LYS A 198 -8.22 5.74 -11.76
C LYS A 198 -8.35 5.89 -10.26
N MET A 199 -9.39 6.58 -9.83
CA MET A 199 -9.75 6.69 -8.42
C MET A 199 -11.27 6.76 -8.23
N ARG A 200 -11.74 6.14 -7.15
CA ARG A 200 -13.13 6.19 -6.67
C ARG A 200 -13.16 6.52 -5.18
N ARG A 201 -14.14 7.29 -4.74
CA ARG A 201 -14.43 7.45 -3.31
C ARG A 201 -14.93 6.12 -2.73
N ILE A 202 -14.58 5.84 -1.48
CA ILE A 202 -14.99 4.65 -0.74
C ILE A 202 -15.87 5.07 0.44
N ASP A 203 -16.88 4.26 0.73
CA ASP A 203 -17.67 4.34 1.94
C ASP A 203 -16.86 3.75 3.11
N ILE A 204 -16.60 4.56 4.13
CA ILE A 204 -15.74 4.18 5.27
C ILE A 204 -16.33 3.06 6.13
N ALA A 205 -17.65 2.83 6.09
CA ALA A 205 -18.30 1.79 6.88
C ALA A 205 -18.21 0.42 6.21
N THR A 206 -18.22 0.39 4.88
CA THR A 206 -18.28 -0.86 4.08
C THR A 206 -16.97 -1.21 3.37
N GLY A 207 -16.09 -0.22 3.14
CA GLY A 207 -14.89 -0.39 2.31
C GLY A 207 -15.19 -0.55 0.81
N LYS A 208 -16.41 -0.19 0.37
CA LYS A 208 -16.92 -0.31 -1.02
C LYS A 208 -17.14 1.08 -1.64
N PRO A 209 -17.37 1.19 -2.97
CA PRO A 209 -17.57 2.49 -3.61
C PRO A 209 -18.63 3.39 -2.95
N SER A 210 -18.27 4.67 -2.85
CA SER A 210 -19.10 5.83 -2.56
C SER A 210 -20.46 5.80 -3.26
N THR A 211 -21.57 6.06 -2.55
CA THR A 211 -22.78 6.61 -3.19
C THR A 211 -22.88 8.13 -3.04
N GLU A 212 -22.05 8.73 -2.18
CA GLU A 212 -21.94 10.19 -2.03
C GLU A 212 -21.13 10.83 -3.17
N ASP A 213 -20.20 10.06 -3.74
CA ASP A 213 -19.44 10.40 -4.95
C ASP A 213 -19.21 9.11 -5.76
N ASP A 214 -19.86 9.03 -6.92
CA ASP A 214 -19.74 7.92 -7.86
C ASP A 214 -18.86 8.24 -9.06
N GLN A 215 -18.18 9.40 -9.07
CA GLN A 215 -17.32 9.82 -10.16
C GLN A 215 -16.07 8.94 -10.23
N LEU A 216 -15.72 8.53 -11.45
CA LEU A 216 -14.45 7.88 -11.75
C LEU A 216 -13.42 8.96 -12.13
N TYR A 217 -12.50 9.23 -11.23
CA TYR A 217 -11.41 10.18 -11.46
C TYR A 217 -10.29 9.50 -12.25
N SER A 218 -9.56 10.26 -13.07
CA SER A 218 -8.32 9.82 -13.72
C SER A 218 -7.16 10.62 -13.15
N LEU A 219 -6.12 9.94 -12.68
CA LEU A 219 -5.02 10.57 -11.96
C LEU A 219 -3.73 10.65 -12.77
N ALA A 220 -3.44 9.63 -13.56
CA ALA A 220 -2.24 9.55 -14.39
C ALA A 220 -2.49 8.72 -15.65
N GLN A 221 -1.86 9.08 -16.77
CA GLN A 221 -1.95 8.37 -18.03
C GLN A 221 -0.66 8.55 -18.85
N ARG A 222 -0.31 7.54 -19.64
CA ARG A 222 0.77 7.63 -20.63
C ARG A 222 0.29 7.36 -22.04
N PHE A 223 1.03 7.92 -23.00
CA PHE A 223 0.78 7.80 -24.44
C PHE A 223 1.95 7.18 -25.21
N VAL A 224 3.00 6.79 -24.49
CA VAL A 224 4.20 6.11 -25.00
C VAL A 224 4.33 4.73 -24.34
N GLU A 225 5.21 3.86 -24.84
CA GLU A 225 5.45 2.53 -24.28
C GLU A 225 4.15 1.75 -23.99
N ALA A 226 3.24 1.75 -24.97
CA ALA A 226 1.91 1.13 -24.88
C ALA A 226 1.01 1.64 -23.73
N GLY A 227 1.25 2.85 -23.22
CA GLY A 227 0.50 3.41 -22.10
C GLY A 227 0.83 2.76 -20.75
N SER A 228 2.03 2.20 -20.62
CA SER A 228 2.50 1.48 -19.43
C SER A 228 2.64 2.38 -18.20
N VAL A 229 1.57 2.43 -17.42
CA VAL A 229 1.48 3.02 -16.09
C VAL A 229 0.58 2.14 -15.23
N GLU A 230 1.01 1.81 -14.01
CA GLU A 230 0.27 0.96 -13.07
C GLU A 230 0.72 1.18 -11.61
N ALA A 231 0.25 0.35 -10.67
CA ALA A 231 0.71 0.31 -9.29
C ALA A 231 0.69 1.67 -8.58
N ALA A 232 -0.48 2.29 -8.53
CA ALA A 232 -0.67 3.55 -7.83
C ALA A 232 -0.48 3.38 -6.32
N PHE A 233 0.29 4.26 -5.69
CA PHE A 233 0.40 4.36 -4.24
C PHE A 233 0.41 5.83 -3.82
N ILE A 234 -0.50 6.23 -2.93
CA ILE A 234 -0.68 7.61 -2.53
C ILE A 234 -0.40 7.78 -1.05
N ILE A 235 0.50 8.71 -0.72
CA ILE A 235 0.69 9.21 0.65
C ILE A 235 0.29 10.67 0.74
N ARG A 236 -0.06 11.12 1.94
CA ARG A 236 -0.25 12.53 2.25
C ARG A 236 0.94 13.04 3.07
N ARG A 237 1.55 14.13 2.62
CA ARG A 237 2.69 14.75 3.30
C ARG A 237 2.66 16.27 3.11
N GLU A 238 2.76 17.00 4.22
CA GLU A 238 2.91 18.48 4.23
C GLU A 238 1.91 19.23 3.33
N GLY A 239 0.64 18.83 3.37
CA GLY A 239 -0.43 19.47 2.60
C GLY A 239 -0.61 18.95 1.17
N PHE A 240 0.31 18.11 0.69
CA PHE A 240 0.22 17.47 -0.62
C PHE A 240 -0.13 15.98 -0.52
N TYR A 241 -0.73 15.47 -1.58
CA TYR A 241 -0.81 14.06 -1.92
C TYR A 241 0.28 13.76 -2.94
N TYR A 242 1.08 12.73 -2.70
CA TYR A 242 2.09 12.24 -3.64
C TYR A 242 1.58 10.94 -4.26
N LEU A 243 1.35 10.95 -5.57
CA LEU A 243 0.98 9.76 -6.34
C LEU A 243 2.24 9.13 -6.91
N PHE A 244 2.64 8.01 -6.32
CA PHE A 244 3.64 7.12 -6.88
C PHE A 244 2.97 6.15 -7.85
N VAL A 245 3.61 5.88 -8.97
CA VAL A 245 3.17 4.92 -9.98
C VAL A 245 4.39 4.21 -10.56
N SER A 246 4.18 3.07 -11.18
CA SER A 246 5.23 2.38 -11.92
C SER A 246 5.03 2.55 -13.42
N PHE A 247 6.07 3.02 -14.11
CA PHE A 247 6.10 3.16 -15.56
C PHE A 247 6.82 1.99 -16.21
N ASP A 248 6.52 1.77 -17.49
CA ASP A 248 7.18 0.81 -18.37
C ASP A 248 6.88 -0.65 -17.95
N PHE A 249 7.74 -1.63 -18.28
CA PHE A 249 7.34 -3.04 -18.25
C PHE A 249 7.92 -3.80 -17.05
N CYS A 250 7.03 -4.30 -16.18
CA CYS A 250 7.34 -5.35 -15.23
C CYS A 250 7.48 -6.72 -15.92
N CYS A 251 7.73 -7.74 -15.10
CA CYS A 251 7.37 -9.12 -15.37
C CYS A 251 8.12 -9.75 -16.54
N ARG A 252 9.32 -9.23 -16.84
CA ARG A 252 10.24 -9.72 -17.89
C ARG A 252 11.60 -10.14 -17.33
N GLY A 253 11.67 -10.42 -16.03
CA GLY A 253 12.91 -10.79 -15.35
C GLY A 253 13.99 -9.72 -15.57
N VAL A 254 15.14 -10.12 -16.08
CA VAL A 254 16.28 -9.20 -16.33
C VAL A 254 16.01 -8.16 -17.42
N ASP A 255 15.01 -8.39 -18.29
CA ASP A 255 14.62 -7.48 -19.37
C ASP A 255 13.52 -6.49 -18.94
N SER A 256 13.18 -6.46 -17.65
CA SER A 256 12.19 -5.51 -17.11
C SER A 256 12.73 -4.09 -17.13
N THR A 257 11.94 -3.16 -17.64
CA THR A 257 12.28 -1.71 -17.75
C THR A 257 11.54 -0.86 -16.73
N TYR A 258 10.87 -1.51 -15.77
CA TYR A 258 10.04 -0.93 -14.74
C TYR A 258 10.77 0.15 -13.91
N ARG A 259 10.06 1.21 -13.55
CA ARG A 259 10.60 2.30 -12.70
C ARG A 259 9.48 3.04 -11.97
N VAL A 260 9.77 3.47 -10.75
CA VAL A 260 8.85 4.26 -9.92
C VAL A 260 8.96 5.73 -10.32
N MET A 261 7.80 6.35 -10.49
CA MET A 261 7.63 7.76 -10.80
C MET A 261 6.71 8.40 -9.77
N VAL A 262 6.85 9.70 -9.54
CA VAL A 262 6.01 10.45 -8.61
C VAL A 262 5.50 11.77 -9.22
N GLY A 263 4.29 12.15 -8.84
CA GLY A 263 3.81 13.53 -8.93
C GLY A 263 3.04 13.90 -7.67
N ARG A 264 2.70 15.18 -7.50
CA ARG A 264 1.95 15.66 -6.33
C ARG A 264 0.76 16.55 -6.69
N SER A 265 -0.20 16.62 -5.79
CA SER A 265 -1.37 17.50 -5.86
C SER A 265 -1.80 17.97 -4.47
N GLU A 266 -2.44 19.13 -4.36
CA GLU A 266 -3.08 19.56 -3.11
C GLU A 266 -4.40 18.82 -2.83
N ALA A 267 -5.01 18.23 -3.87
CA ALA A 267 -6.23 17.45 -3.78
C ALA A 267 -5.98 15.98 -4.11
N VAL A 268 -6.61 15.07 -3.37
CA VAL A 268 -6.49 13.61 -3.60
C VAL A 268 -6.94 13.19 -5.00
N THR A 269 -7.83 13.97 -5.62
CA THR A 269 -8.35 13.75 -6.98
C THR A 269 -7.51 14.40 -8.08
N GLY A 270 -6.40 15.05 -7.73
CA GLY A 270 -5.55 15.78 -8.66
C GLY A 270 -6.03 17.22 -8.98
N PRO A 271 -5.43 17.86 -9.99
CA PRO A 271 -4.43 17.30 -10.90
C PRO A 271 -3.08 17.03 -10.22
N TYR A 272 -2.46 15.90 -10.53
CA TYR A 272 -1.09 15.58 -10.11
C TYR A 272 -0.10 16.10 -11.14
N VAL A 273 0.94 16.79 -10.70
CA VAL A 273 2.04 17.29 -11.54
C VAL A 273 3.37 16.77 -11.03
N ASP A 274 4.38 16.65 -11.89
CA ASP A 274 5.75 16.32 -11.50
C ASP A 274 6.57 17.55 -11.09
N HIS A 275 7.84 17.34 -10.75
CA HIS A 275 8.77 18.40 -10.33
C HIS A 275 8.86 19.56 -11.34
N ASP A 276 8.76 19.25 -12.63
CA ASP A 276 8.87 20.24 -13.71
C ASP A 276 7.50 20.82 -14.11
N GLY A 277 6.44 20.47 -13.38
CA GLY A 277 5.08 20.97 -13.56
C GLY A 277 4.29 20.27 -14.68
N VAL A 278 4.76 19.13 -15.18
CA VAL A 278 4.03 18.36 -16.19
C VAL A 278 2.95 17.51 -15.53
N GLU A 279 1.71 17.63 -15.99
CA GLU A 279 0.59 16.83 -15.50
C GLU A 279 0.85 15.33 -15.70
N MET A 280 0.59 14.50 -14.68
CA MET A 280 0.67 13.05 -14.79
C MET A 280 -0.36 12.47 -15.77
N LEU A 281 -1.46 13.19 -16.04
CA LEU A 281 -2.42 12.87 -17.11
C LEU A 281 -1.85 13.09 -18.53
N ARG A 282 -0.71 13.77 -18.64
CA ARG A 282 0.03 14.01 -19.89
C ARG A 282 1.34 13.23 -19.93
N GLY A 283 1.50 12.24 -19.06
CA GLY A 283 2.71 11.41 -18.95
C GLY A 283 3.83 12.03 -18.10
N GLY A 284 3.54 13.09 -17.34
CA GLY A 284 4.47 13.62 -16.34
C GLY A 284 4.78 12.62 -15.23
N GLY A 285 5.92 12.79 -14.59
CA GLY A 285 6.39 12.00 -13.46
C GLY A 285 7.88 12.23 -13.19
N THR A 286 8.23 12.50 -11.95
CA THR A 286 9.62 12.55 -11.49
C THR A 286 10.08 11.15 -11.13
N GLN A 287 11.17 10.67 -11.74
CA GLN A 287 11.66 9.30 -11.50
C GLN A 287 12.33 9.16 -10.13
N ILE A 288 12.01 8.08 -9.43
CA ILE A 288 12.52 7.77 -8.09
C ILE A 288 13.53 6.63 -8.13
N THR A 289 13.18 5.50 -8.77
CA THR A 289 14.04 4.32 -8.82
C THR A 289 14.80 4.24 -10.14
N PHE A 290 16.01 3.70 -10.09
CA PHE A 290 16.89 3.54 -11.25
C PHE A 290 17.43 2.10 -11.28
N PRO A 291 17.50 1.45 -12.45
CA PRO A 291 18.08 0.13 -12.55
C PRO A 291 19.60 0.18 -12.30
N THR A 292 20.17 -0.87 -11.72
CA THR A 292 21.62 -1.05 -11.56
C THR A 292 22.10 -2.25 -12.39
N GLU A 293 23.38 -2.62 -12.28
CA GLU A 293 23.87 -3.86 -12.90
C GLU A 293 23.11 -5.09 -12.39
N ARG A 294 22.86 -5.16 -11.07
CA ARG A 294 22.15 -6.27 -10.42
C ARG A 294 20.64 -6.09 -10.42
N TRP A 295 20.14 -4.93 -10.00
CA TRP A 295 18.71 -4.71 -9.76
C TRP A 295 18.04 -4.13 -11.00
N LYS A 296 17.29 -4.97 -11.71
CA LYS A 296 16.54 -4.59 -12.93
C LYS A 296 15.10 -4.25 -12.59
N GLY A 297 14.48 -3.38 -13.39
CA GLY A 297 13.06 -3.02 -13.29
C GLY A 297 12.52 -2.79 -11.87
N PRO A 298 13.07 -1.86 -11.06
CA PRO A 298 12.54 -1.58 -9.71
C PRO A 298 11.17 -0.88 -9.77
N GLY A 299 10.11 -1.53 -9.27
CA GLY A 299 8.77 -0.95 -9.29
C GLY A 299 7.75 -1.67 -8.40
N HIS A 300 6.48 -1.34 -8.61
CA HIS A 300 5.33 -1.65 -7.74
C HIS A 300 5.65 -1.33 -6.27
N CYS A 301 5.75 -0.04 -5.97
CA CYS A 301 6.13 0.40 -4.64
C CYS A 301 4.95 0.61 -3.70
N SER A 302 5.21 0.47 -2.41
CA SER A 302 4.44 1.02 -1.30
C SER A 302 5.34 1.89 -0.43
N ILE A 303 4.74 2.77 0.37
CA ILE A 303 5.45 3.63 1.31
C ILE A 303 5.02 3.33 2.74
N LEU A 304 5.99 3.06 3.62
CA LEU A 304 5.78 3.03 5.07
C LEU A 304 6.22 4.37 5.66
N GLN A 305 5.29 5.11 6.25
CA GLN A 305 5.59 6.35 6.99
C GLN A 305 5.69 6.04 8.48
N GLU A 306 6.89 6.12 9.05
CA GLU A 306 7.11 5.77 10.45
C GLU A 306 8.19 6.62 11.11
N ASN A 307 7.87 7.15 12.30
CA ASN A 307 8.81 7.92 13.12
C ASN A 307 9.52 9.07 12.36
N GLY A 308 8.83 9.68 11.39
CA GLY A 308 9.36 10.76 10.55
C GLY A 308 10.27 10.29 9.41
N ILE A 309 10.34 8.99 9.15
CA ILE A 309 11.05 8.38 8.03
C ILE A 309 10.02 7.78 7.08
N ASP A 310 10.16 8.05 5.79
CA ASP A 310 9.37 7.40 4.75
C ASP A 310 10.24 6.35 4.07
N TYR A 311 9.83 5.08 4.16
CA TYR A 311 10.52 3.95 3.52
C TYR A 311 9.82 3.60 2.21
N LEU A 312 10.57 3.60 1.11
CA LEU A 312 10.15 3.09 -0.18
C LEU A 312 10.34 1.56 -0.18
N VAL A 313 9.24 0.82 -0.23
CA VAL A 313 9.22 -0.64 -0.27
C VAL A 313 8.78 -1.08 -1.65
N TYR A 314 9.57 -1.90 -2.34
CA TYR A 314 9.31 -2.26 -3.73
C TYR A 314 9.95 -3.60 -4.08
N HIS A 315 9.66 -4.13 -5.28
CA HIS A 315 10.41 -5.26 -5.81
C HIS A 315 11.33 -4.84 -6.95
N ALA A 316 12.45 -5.55 -7.10
CA ALA A 316 13.31 -5.47 -8.27
C ALA A 316 13.70 -6.88 -8.72
N TYR A 317 14.05 -7.03 -10.00
CA TYR A 317 14.45 -8.30 -10.57
C TYR A 317 15.97 -8.48 -10.42
N ASP A 318 16.38 -9.50 -9.65
CA ASP A 318 17.78 -9.78 -9.35
C ASP A 318 18.49 -10.47 -10.52
N ALA A 319 19.37 -9.77 -11.23
CA ALA A 319 20.11 -10.31 -12.37
C ALA A 319 21.06 -11.45 -11.99
N GLU A 320 21.59 -11.47 -10.76
CA GLU A 320 22.42 -12.57 -10.26
C GLU A 320 21.60 -13.84 -10.00
N LEU A 321 20.28 -13.68 -9.81
CA LEU A 321 19.31 -14.76 -9.61
C LEU A 321 18.33 -14.87 -10.78
N ARG A 322 18.81 -14.66 -12.01
CA ARG A 322 18.04 -14.87 -13.27
C ARG A 322 16.74 -14.05 -13.33
N GLY A 323 16.74 -12.85 -12.78
CA GLY A 323 15.59 -11.95 -12.75
C GLY A 323 14.52 -12.36 -11.75
N THR A 324 14.88 -13.07 -10.67
CA THR A 324 13.95 -13.38 -9.58
C THR A 324 13.50 -12.08 -8.91
N PRO A 325 12.17 -11.85 -8.74
CA PRO A 325 11.69 -10.66 -8.05
C PRO A 325 12.00 -10.74 -6.55
N THR A 326 12.64 -9.70 -6.04
CA THR A 326 13.23 -9.64 -4.70
C THR A 326 12.86 -8.34 -4.02
N LEU A 327 12.52 -8.41 -2.74
CA LEU A 327 12.20 -7.26 -1.90
C LEU A 327 13.38 -6.28 -1.83
N ARG A 328 13.09 -5.01 -1.99
CA ARG A 328 13.99 -3.88 -1.75
C ARG A 328 13.30 -2.87 -0.84
N ILE A 329 14.08 -2.25 0.04
CA ILE A 329 13.64 -1.16 0.90
C ILE A 329 14.72 -0.08 0.87
N ASP A 330 14.31 1.14 0.54
CA ASP A 330 15.15 2.34 0.58
C ASP A 330 14.48 3.41 1.44
N ILE A 331 15.26 4.39 1.90
CA ILE A 331 14.74 5.56 2.60
C ILE A 331 14.48 6.67 1.57
N LEU A 332 13.26 7.21 1.54
CA LEU A 332 12.96 8.43 0.82
C LEU A 332 13.54 9.64 1.56
N ARG A 333 14.27 10.46 0.82
CA ARG A 333 14.72 11.78 1.24
C ARG A 333 13.89 12.84 0.56
N TRP A 334 13.54 13.86 1.31
CA TRP A 334 12.75 14.99 0.84
C TRP A 334 13.64 16.22 0.76
N ASP A 335 13.65 16.89 -0.39
CA ASP A 335 14.34 18.17 -0.54
C ASP A 335 13.56 19.33 0.09
N ALA A 336 14.11 20.54 -0.01
CA ALA A 336 13.49 21.75 0.54
C ALA A 336 12.18 22.14 -0.16
N ASP A 337 11.99 21.71 -1.41
CA ASP A 337 10.78 21.96 -2.20
C ASP A 337 9.72 20.86 -2.02
N GLY A 338 10.03 19.84 -1.22
CA GLY A 338 9.16 18.73 -0.85
C GLY A 338 9.14 17.59 -1.87
N TRP A 339 10.18 17.41 -2.68
CA TRP A 339 10.24 16.31 -3.64
C TRP A 339 11.03 15.11 -3.09
N PRO A 340 10.53 13.87 -3.28
CA PRO A 340 11.21 12.69 -2.78
C PRO A 340 12.31 12.22 -3.75
N SER A 341 13.33 11.59 -3.18
CA SER A 341 14.41 10.92 -3.91
C SER A 341 14.97 9.77 -3.06
N ILE A 342 15.66 8.82 -3.70
CA ILE A 342 16.48 7.83 -2.99
C ILE A 342 17.96 8.20 -3.13
N MET A 343 18.79 7.75 -2.19
CA MET A 343 20.24 7.87 -2.36
C MET A 343 20.71 6.86 -3.40
N GLN A 344 21.26 7.32 -4.52
CA GLN A 344 21.84 6.41 -5.52
C GLN A 344 23.07 5.73 -4.91
N ALA A 345 23.12 4.40 -5.00
CA ALA A 345 24.19 3.56 -4.48
C ALA A 345 25.47 3.68 -5.31
#